data_AF-W4RTD9-F1
#
_entry.id   AF-W4RTD9-F1
#
_cell.length_a   1.000
_cell.length_b   1.000
_cell.length_c   1.000
_cell.angle_alpha   90.00
_cell.angle_beta   90.00
_cell.angle_gamma   90.00
#
_symmetry.space_group_name_H-M   'P 1'
#
loop_
_entity.id
_entity.type
_entity.pdbx_description
1 polymer ?
#
loop_
_entity_poly.entity_id
_entity_poly.type
_entity_poly.pdbx_seq_one_letter_code
_entity_poly.pdbx_strand_id
1 'polypeptide(L)'
;MLFDTHVHLNAEQFNEDLQEVIDRAIAEGVTNMVVVGFDEITIKKAIELAESYDFLYASVGWHPVDAIDMTQEHLDWLKELASHPKVVALGEMGLDYYWDKSPKEIQKEVFRKQIRLAKEVQLPIIIHNRDATADIVEVLKEENAGEVGGIMHCFSGSVETALECVEMNFYISLGGPVTFKNAKKRRKSQRRFP
;
A
#
# COMPACT_ATOMS: atom_id res chain seq x y z
N MET A 1 -11.09 -0.51 19.28
CA MET A 1 -11.32 -0.13 17.88
C MET A 1 -10.02 -0.40 17.14
N LEU A 2 -10.00 -1.37 16.24
CA LEU A 2 -8.85 -1.66 15.37
C LEU A 2 -9.18 -1.20 13.95
N PHE A 3 -8.20 -0.58 13.30
CA PHE A 3 -8.26 -0.22 11.88
C PHE A 3 -7.18 -1.05 11.17
N ASP A 4 -7.59 -1.95 10.27
CA ASP A 4 -6.63 -2.64 9.39
C ASP A 4 -6.34 -1.78 8.15
N THR A 5 -5.14 -1.23 8.07
CA THR A 5 -4.78 -0.29 7.00
C THR A 5 -4.49 -0.98 5.67
N HIS A 6 -4.49 -2.32 5.60
CA HIS A 6 -4.08 -3.03 4.39
C HIS A 6 -4.62 -4.46 4.34
N VAL A 7 -5.79 -4.64 3.70
CA VAL A 7 -6.38 -5.96 3.46
C VAL A 7 -6.52 -6.24 1.98
N HIS A 8 -6.42 -7.52 1.62
CA HIS A 8 -6.73 -8.01 0.28
C HIS A 8 -8.00 -8.86 0.29
N LEU A 9 -9.10 -8.32 0.83
CA LEU A 9 -10.43 -8.96 0.80
C LEU A 9 -10.97 -9.14 -0.64
N ASN A 10 -10.35 -8.45 -1.60
CA ASN A 10 -10.56 -8.59 -3.04
C ASN A 10 -9.77 -9.73 -3.68
N ALA A 11 -9.00 -10.51 -2.90
CA ALA A 11 -8.25 -11.65 -3.42
C ALA A 11 -9.17 -12.86 -3.66
N GLU A 12 -8.90 -13.63 -4.71
CA GLU A 12 -9.73 -14.76 -5.13
C GLU A 12 -9.89 -15.84 -4.05
N GLN A 13 -8.93 -15.95 -3.12
CA GLN A 13 -8.95 -16.89 -2.01
C GLN A 13 -10.12 -16.68 -1.06
N PHE A 14 -10.76 -15.50 -1.08
CA PHE A 14 -11.91 -15.17 -0.24
C PHE A 14 -13.25 -15.27 -0.98
N ASN A 15 -13.28 -15.67 -2.26
CA ASN A 15 -14.51 -15.70 -3.04
C ASN A 15 -15.61 -16.59 -2.43
N GLU A 16 -15.24 -17.65 -1.71
CA GLU A 16 -16.19 -18.60 -1.12
C GLU A 16 -16.64 -18.20 0.29
N ASP A 17 -15.84 -17.43 1.04
CA ASP A 17 -16.08 -17.16 2.47
C ASP A 17 -15.93 -15.68 2.88
N LEU A 18 -15.90 -14.74 1.93
CA LEU A 18 -15.66 -13.31 2.18
C LEU A 18 -16.50 -12.73 3.33
N GLN A 19 -17.82 -12.97 3.33
CA GLN A 19 -18.70 -12.46 4.38
C GLN A 19 -18.31 -13.03 5.74
N GLU A 20 -18.01 -14.33 5.81
CA GLU A 20 -17.60 -14.95 7.07
C GLU A 20 -16.26 -14.41 7.57
N VAL A 21 -15.31 -14.09 6.66
CA VAL A 21 -14.04 -13.45 7.00
C VAL A 21 -14.28 -12.06 7.61
N ILE A 22 -15.15 -11.26 6.98
CA ILE A 22 -15.52 -9.92 7.47
C ILE A 22 -16.19 -10.03 8.84
N ASP A 23 -17.14 -10.95 9.02
CA ASP A 23 -17.84 -11.14 10.28
C ASP A 23 -16.89 -11.54 11.42
N ARG A 24 -15.94 -12.44 11.14
CA ARG A 24 -14.88 -12.81 12.09
C ARG A 24 -14.00 -11.61 12.45
N ALA A 25 -13.60 -10.78 11.47
CA ALA A 25 -12.77 -9.61 11.73
C ALA A 25 -13.50 -8.58 12.62
N ILE A 26 -14.79 -8.33 12.36
CA ILE A 26 -15.62 -7.44 13.16
C ILE A 26 -15.80 -7.99 14.59
N ALA A 27 -16.04 -9.29 14.73
CA ALA A 27 -16.18 -9.94 16.05
C ALA A 27 -14.92 -9.78 16.92
N GLU A 28 -13.74 -9.74 16.30
CA GLU A 28 -12.45 -9.49 16.97
C GLU A 28 -12.11 -7.99 17.13
N GLY A 29 -13.04 -7.09 16.75
CA GLY A 29 -12.92 -5.65 16.98
C GLY A 29 -12.21 -4.86 15.87
N VAL A 30 -11.99 -5.46 14.70
CA VAL A 30 -11.57 -4.76 13.47
C VAL A 30 -12.79 -4.10 12.84
N THR A 31 -12.91 -2.79 13.05
CA THR A 31 -14.13 -2.05 12.71
C THR A 31 -13.97 -1.12 11.52
N ASN A 32 -12.78 -1.01 10.94
CA ASN A 32 -12.51 -0.32 9.68
C ASN A 32 -11.36 -1.02 8.95
N MET A 33 -11.44 -1.11 7.62
CA MET A 33 -10.40 -1.74 6.81
C MET A 33 -10.20 -0.99 5.49
N VAL A 34 -8.95 -0.90 5.01
CA VAL A 34 -8.64 -0.42 3.64
C VAL A 34 -8.37 -1.63 2.74
N VAL A 35 -9.25 -1.85 1.77
CA VAL A 35 -9.06 -2.85 0.71
C VAL A 35 -8.13 -2.30 -0.35
N VAL A 36 -7.02 -2.99 -0.59
CA VAL A 36 -5.97 -2.50 -1.48
C VAL A 36 -6.13 -3.13 -2.87
N GLY A 37 -6.43 -2.29 -3.85
CA GLY A 37 -6.43 -2.62 -5.28
C GLY A 37 -5.09 -2.22 -5.91
N PHE A 38 -4.52 -3.12 -6.69
CA PHE A 38 -3.14 -2.98 -7.18
C PHE A 38 -2.96 -3.36 -8.67
N ASP A 39 -4.06 -3.77 -9.32
CA ASP A 39 -4.21 -4.01 -10.75
C ASP A 39 -5.68 -3.78 -11.16
N GLU A 40 -6.02 -3.90 -12.45
CA GLU A 40 -7.38 -3.61 -12.93
C GLU A 40 -8.47 -4.43 -12.24
N ILE A 41 -8.23 -5.73 -12.02
CA ILE A 41 -9.21 -6.66 -11.46
C ILE A 41 -9.43 -6.33 -9.98
N THR A 42 -8.35 -6.18 -9.24
CA THR A 42 -8.34 -5.94 -7.79
C THR A 42 -8.82 -4.54 -7.44
N ILE A 43 -8.53 -3.53 -8.26
CA ILE A 43 -9.06 -2.16 -8.11
C ILE A 43 -10.58 -2.17 -8.24
N LYS A 44 -11.12 -2.77 -9.31
CA LYS A 44 -12.59 -2.84 -9.52
C LYS A 44 -13.27 -3.50 -8.33
N LYS A 45 -12.71 -4.62 -7.84
CA LYS A 45 -13.24 -5.33 -6.69
C LYS A 45 -13.09 -4.55 -5.38
N ALA A 46 -12.00 -3.80 -5.18
CA ALA A 46 -11.83 -2.96 -4.00
C ALA A 46 -12.88 -1.83 -3.94
N ILE A 47 -13.19 -1.21 -5.08
CA ILE A 47 -14.26 -0.20 -5.18
C ILE A 47 -15.63 -0.83 -4.87
N GLU A 48 -15.97 -1.95 -5.50
CA GLU A 48 -17.23 -2.68 -5.25
C GLU A 48 -17.41 -3.01 -3.76
N LEU A 49 -16.35 -3.48 -3.10
CA LEU A 49 -16.37 -3.77 -1.67
C LEU A 49 -16.54 -2.52 -0.82
N ALA A 50 -15.85 -1.43 -1.16
CA ALA A 50 -15.94 -0.17 -0.42
C ALA A 50 -17.32 0.51 -0.56
N GLU A 51 -18.02 0.27 -1.68
CA GLU A 51 -19.41 0.69 -1.88
C GLU A 51 -20.41 -0.22 -1.13
N SER A 52 -20.09 -1.50 -0.96
CA SER A 52 -20.98 -2.49 -0.33
C SER A 52 -21.00 -2.39 1.20
N TYR A 53 -19.95 -1.85 1.82
CA TYR A 53 -19.80 -1.83 3.28
C TYR A 53 -19.34 -0.46 3.79
N ASP A 54 -20.08 0.10 4.76
CA ASP A 54 -19.79 1.43 5.32
C ASP A 54 -18.42 1.54 6.00
N PHE A 55 -17.92 0.44 6.57
CA PHE A 55 -16.63 0.37 7.27
C PHE A 55 -15.45 -0.04 6.37
N LEU A 56 -15.70 -0.29 5.09
CA LEU A 56 -14.64 -0.54 4.11
C LEU A 56 -14.32 0.75 3.34
N TYR A 57 -13.02 0.94 3.12
CA TYR A 57 -12.43 1.96 2.28
C TYR A 57 -11.53 1.29 1.24
N ALA A 58 -11.14 2.03 0.21
CA ALA A 58 -10.27 1.54 -0.85
C ALA A 58 -8.96 2.35 -0.94
N SER A 59 -7.89 1.66 -1.32
CA SER A 59 -6.70 2.25 -1.92
C SER A 59 -6.59 1.73 -3.34
N VAL A 60 -6.21 2.60 -4.28
CA VAL A 60 -6.07 2.25 -5.69
C VAL A 60 -4.68 2.61 -6.21
N GLY A 61 -4.00 1.67 -6.84
CA GLY A 61 -2.67 1.90 -7.40
C GLY A 61 -2.25 0.77 -8.32
N TRP A 62 -0.99 0.81 -8.74
CA TRP A 62 -0.41 -0.18 -9.64
C TRP A 62 0.83 -0.80 -9.02
N HIS A 63 0.79 -2.12 -8.80
CA HIS A 63 1.84 -2.84 -8.10
C HIS A 63 3.16 -2.86 -8.92
N PRO A 64 4.34 -2.78 -8.27
CA PRO A 64 5.63 -2.86 -8.98
C PRO A 64 5.82 -4.11 -9.84
N VAL A 65 5.29 -5.25 -9.41
CA VAL A 65 5.40 -6.51 -10.18
C VAL A 65 4.76 -6.36 -11.56
N ASP A 66 3.67 -5.61 -11.66
CA ASP A 66 2.87 -5.41 -12.87
C ASP A 66 3.11 -4.03 -13.51
N ALA A 67 4.17 -3.32 -13.11
CA ALA A 67 4.51 -1.99 -13.62
C ALA A 67 4.68 -1.94 -15.14
N ILE A 68 5.17 -3.02 -15.76
CA ILE A 68 5.30 -3.14 -17.22
C ILE A 68 3.96 -3.02 -17.97
N ASP A 69 2.87 -3.36 -17.31
CA ASP A 69 1.52 -3.36 -17.90
C ASP A 69 0.79 -2.01 -17.66
N MET A 70 1.39 -1.06 -16.93
CA MET A 70 0.77 0.23 -16.65
C MET A 70 0.81 1.13 -17.89
N THR A 71 -0.37 1.55 -18.35
CA THR A 71 -0.53 2.51 -19.45
C THR A 71 -0.88 3.90 -18.93
N GLN A 72 -0.89 4.91 -19.81
CA GLN A 72 -1.40 6.23 -19.46
C GLN A 72 -2.90 6.18 -19.13
N GLU A 73 -3.67 5.34 -19.83
CA GLU A 73 -5.10 5.15 -19.57
C GLU A 73 -5.34 4.62 -18.14
N HIS A 74 -4.49 3.72 -17.64
CA HIS A 74 -4.56 3.26 -16.26
C HIS A 74 -4.27 4.38 -15.26
N LEU A 75 -3.28 5.24 -15.54
CA LEU A 75 -2.95 6.37 -14.67
C LEU A 75 -4.09 7.40 -14.62
N ASP A 76 -4.71 7.69 -15.77
CA ASP A 76 -5.87 8.58 -15.87
C ASP A 76 -7.09 7.98 -15.14
N TRP A 77 -7.29 6.67 -15.25
CA TRP A 77 -8.34 5.97 -14.50
C TRP A 77 -8.12 6.00 -12.98
N LEU A 78 -6.88 5.81 -12.50
CA LEU A 78 -6.54 5.98 -11.08
C LEU A 78 -6.86 7.40 -10.59
N LYS A 79 -6.62 8.41 -11.42
CA LYS A 79 -6.95 9.81 -11.11
C LYS A 79 -8.46 10.04 -10.99
N GLU A 80 -9.26 9.46 -11.87
CA GLU A 80 -10.72 9.51 -11.76
C GLU A 80 -11.20 8.85 -10.47
N LEU A 81 -10.71 7.65 -10.18
CA LEU A 81 -11.06 6.90 -8.97
C LEU A 81 -10.66 7.62 -7.68
N ALA A 82 -9.57 8.39 -7.68
CA ALA A 82 -9.15 9.19 -6.53
C ALA A 82 -10.20 10.19 -6.04
N SER A 83 -11.18 10.56 -6.88
CA SER A 83 -12.30 11.42 -6.49
C SER A 83 -13.43 10.69 -5.75
N HIS A 84 -13.41 9.35 -5.75
CA HIS A 84 -14.44 8.54 -5.10
C HIS A 84 -14.36 8.69 -3.57
N PRO A 85 -15.48 8.93 -2.86
CA PRO A 85 -15.47 9.27 -1.42
C PRO A 85 -14.92 8.17 -0.50
N LYS A 86 -14.82 6.93 -0.99
CA LYS A 86 -14.24 5.80 -0.28
C LYS A 86 -12.79 5.50 -0.62
N VAL A 87 -12.21 6.18 -1.62
CA VAL A 87 -10.80 6.06 -1.95
C VAL A 87 -10.01 7.00 -1.06
N VAL A 88 -9.18 6.44 -0.18
CA VAL A 88 -8.50 7.20 0.89
C VAL A 88 -6.99 7.28 0.71
N ALA A 89 -6.44 6.53 -0.24
CA ALA A 89 -5.01 6.51 -0.56
C ALA A 89 -4.79 6.04 -2.00
N LEU A 90 -3.60 6.35 -2.54
CA LEU A 90 -3.10 5.68 -3.74
C LEU A 90 -2.11 4.57 -3.37
N GLY A 91 -2.13 3.49 -4.13
CA GLY A 91 -1.34 2.29 -3.89
C GLY A 91 -2.21 1.04 -3.87
N GLU A 92 -1.62 -0.15 -3.91
CA GLU A 92 -0.21 -0.38 -3.60
C GLU A 92 0.74 -0.02 -4.75
N MET A 93 1.75 0.80 -4.45
CA MET A 93 2.80 1.22 -5.39
C MET A 93 4.17 1.04 -4.73
N GLY A 94 5.28 1.04 -5.47
CA GLY A 94 6.61 0.98 -4.86
C GLY A 94 7.58 0.18 -5.72
N LEU A 95 8.44 -0.61 -5.08
CA LEU A 95 9.46 -1.43 -5.74
C LEU A 95 9.51 -2.85 -5.17
N ASP A 96 9.62 -3.84 -6.05
CA ASP A 96 9.82 -5.26 -5.75
C ASP A 96 10.96 -5.82 -6.59
N TYR A 97 12.11 -6.05 -5.95
CA TYR A 97 13.31 -6.60 -6.61
C TYR A 97 13.45 -8.12 -6.44
N TYR A 98 12.43 -8.77 -5.86
CA TYR A 98 12.40 -10.21 -5.71
C TYR A 98 11.78 -10.88 -6.95
N TRP A 99 10.72 -10.30 -7.50
CA TRP A 99 10.05 -10.82 -8.70
C TRP A 99 10.56 -10.13 -9.97
N ASP A 100 10.76 -10.91 -11.04
CA ASP A 100 11.41 -10.45 -12.28
C ASP A 100 10.43 -10.13 -13.42
N LYS A 101 9.15 -9.88 -13.13
CA LYS A 101 8.15 -9.56 -14.16
C LYS A 101 8.40 -8.18 -14.79
N SER A 102 8.68 -7.18 -13.95
CA SER A 102 8.89 -5.79 -14.38
C SER A 102 10.33 -5.33 -14.12
N PRO A 103 11.07 -4.84 -15.13
CA PRO A 103 12.40 -4.28 -14.95
C PRO A 103 12.45 -3.14 -13.92
N LYS A 104 13.53 -3.05 -13.14
CA LYS A 104 13.69 -2.06 -12.06
C LYS A 104 13.42 -0.63 -12.48
N GLU A 105 13.95 -0.22 -13.63
CA GLU A 105 13.77 1.15 -14.13
C GLU A 105 12.31 1.46 -14.48
N ILE A 106 11.57 0.46 -14.96
CA ILE A 106 10.13 0.59 -15.25
C ILE A 106 9.34 0.68 -13.94
N GLN A 107 9.70 -0.12 -12.93
CA GLN A 107 9.09 0.01 -11.60
C GLN A 107 9.31 1.41 -11.00
N LYS A 108 10.54 1.95 -11.10
CA LYS A 108 10.85 3.32 -10.65
C LYS A 108 10.06 4.37 -11.40
N GLU A 109 9.95 4.27 -12.71
CA GLU A 109 9.17 5.22 -13.52
C GLU A 109 7.70 5.21 -13.12
N VAL A 110 7.10 4.03 -12.99
CA VAL A 110 5.71 3.85 -12.56
C VAL A 110 5.49 4.36 -11.13
N PHE A 111 6.41 4.07 -10.21
CA PHE A 111 6.34 4.56 -8.85
C PHE A 111 6.35 6.10 -8.81
N ARG A 112 7.24 6.75 -9.56
CA ARG A 112 7.29 8.23 -9.67
C ARG A 112 6.01 8.81 -10.25
N LYS A 113 5.46 8.20 -11.31
CA LYS A 113 4.18 8.63 -11.90
C LYS A 113 3.05 8.61 -10.87
N GLN A 114 2.97 7.53 -10.09
CA GLN A 114 1.94 7.40 -9.05
C GLN A 114 2.15 8.37 -7.88
N ILE A 115 3.39 8.65 -7.46
CA ILE A 115 3.68 9.68 -6.44
C ILE A 115 3.22 11.06 -6.94
N ARG A 116 3.54 11.42 -8.19
CA ARG A 116 3.13 12.70 -8.77
C ARG A 116 1.61 12.81 -8.84
N LEU A 117 0.92 11.73 -9.20
CA LEU A 117 -0.53 11.67 -9.17
C LEU A 117 -1.06 11.87 -7.74
N ALA A 118 -0.49 11.20 -6.75
CA ALA A 118 -0.89 11.34 -5.35
C ALA A 118 -0.81 12.79 -4.86
N LYS A 119 0.26 13.50 -5.25
CA LYS A 119 0.42 14.94 -4.99
C LYS A 119 -0.64 15.79 -5.68
N GLU A 120 -0.97 15.47 -6.93
CA GLU A 120 -2.01 16.18 -7.68
C GLU A 120 -3.39 16.02 -7.02
N VAL A 121 -3.75 14.80 -6.61
CA VAL A 121 -5.06 14.51 -6.00
C VAL A 121 -5.07 14.67 -4.48
N GLN A 122 -3.94 15.03 -3.87
CA GLN A 122 -3.76 15.25 -2.44
C GLN A 122 -4.13 14.04 -1.56
N LEU A 123 -3.81 12.83 -2.01
CA LEU A 123 -4.01 11.59 -1.25
C LEU A 123 -2.68 11.02 -0.76
N PRO A 124 -2.63 10.42 0.44
CA PRO A 124 -1.46 9.70 0.92
C PRO A 124 -1.20 8.43 0.08
N ILE A 125 0.02 7.90 0.15
CA ILE A 125 0.41 6.69 -0.60
C ILE A 125 0.65 5.46 0.28
N ILE A 126 0.35 4.28 -0.24
CA ILE A 126 0.68 2.98 0.36
C ILE A 126 1.82 2.34 -0.43
N ILE A 127 2.95 2.11 0.25
CA ILE A 127 4.21 1.72 -0.39
C ILE A 127 4.52 0.25 -0.14
N HIS A 128 4.60 -0.53 -1.22
CA HIS A 128 5.25 -1.84 -1.24
C HIS A 128 6.76 -1.70 -1.29
N ASN A 129 7.44 -2.50 -0.49
CA ASN A 129 8.90 -2.55 -0.46
C ASN A 129 9.37 -3.99 -0.30
N ARG A 130 10.05 -4.51 -1.32
CA ARG A 130 10.73 -5.80 -1.25
C ARG A 130 12.12 -5.74 -1.85
N ASP A 131 13.13 -5.92 -1.01
CA ASP A 131 14.55 -5.90 -1.37
C ASP A 131 15.00 -4.63 -2.14
N ALA A 132 14.27 -3.52 -1.99
CA ALA A 132 14.43 -2.28 -2.76
C ALA A 132 14.43 -1.02 -1.87
N THR A 133 14.70 -1.17 -0.57
CA THR A 133 14.49 -0.12 0.43
C THR A 133 15.28 1.17 0.15
N ALA A 134 16.54 1.06 -0.29
CA ALA A 134 17.38 2.22 -0.59
C ALA A 134 16.78 3.05 -1.75
N ASP A 135 16.47 2.38 -2.86
CA ASP A 135 15.88 3.00 -4.04
C ASP A 135 14.49 3.60 -3.77
N ILE A 136 13.68 2.99 -2.88
CA ILE A 136 12.41 3.58 -2.45
C ILE A 136 12.66 4.91 -1.75
N VAL A 137 13.55 4.95 -0.76
CA VAL A 137 13.85 6.18 -0.01
C VAL A 137 14.41 7.25 -0.95
N GLU A 138 15.27 6.89 -1.89
CA GLU A 138 15.79 7.79 -2.92
C GLU A 138 14.66 8.38 -3.78
N VAL A 139 13.77 7.54 -4.33
CA VAL A 139 12.62 7.98 -5.13
C VAL A 139 11.70 8.92 -4.33
N LEU A 140 11.39 8.57 -3.08
CA LEU A 140 10.53 9.39 -2.21
C LEU A 140 11.11 10.79 -1.98
N LYS A 141 12.43 10.90 -1.80
CA LYS A 141 13.11 12.19 -1.63
C LYS A 141 13.10 13.00 -2.92
N GLU A 142 13.46 12.38 -4.04
CA GLU A 142 13.52 13.06 -5.34
C GLU A 142 12.16 13.62 -5.77
N GLU A 143 11.07 12.90 -5.50
CA GLU A 143 9.71 13.32 -5.85
C GLU A 143 9.05 14.21 -4.76
N ASN A 144 9.75 14.49 -3.66
CA ASN A 144 9.21 15.16 -2.47
C ASN A 144 7.90 14.52 -1.99
N ALA A 145 7.88 13.19 -1.87
CA ALA A 145 6.68 12.42 -1.52
C ALA A 145 6.16 12.73 -0.10
N GLY A 146 7.00 13.29 0.77
CA GLY A 146 6.58 13.73 2.11
C GLY A 146 5.50 14.82 2.12
N GLU A 147 5.28 15.51 0.98
CA GLU A 147 4.17 16.45 0.81
C GLU A 147 2.79 15.80 1.02
N VAL A 148 2.64 14.53 0.61
CA VAL A 148 1.42 13.74 0.83
C VAL A 148 1.57 12.70 1.94
N GLY A 149 2.80 12.28 2.22
CA GLY A 149 3.08 11.24 3.22
C GLY A 149 2.43 9.91 2.86
N GLY A 150 2.36 9.00 3.83
CA GLY A 150 1.76 7.69 3.57
C GLY A 150 2.16 6.60 4.55
N ILE A 151 2.08 5.35 4.09
CA ILE A 151 2.42 4.17 4.87
C ILE A 151 3.50 3.35 4.14
N MET A 152 4.59 3.07 4.84
CA MET A 152 5.54 2.02 4.46
C MET A 152 4.94 0.66 4.86
N HIS A 153 4.24 0.01 3.94
CA HIS A 153 3.55 -1.26 4.21
C HIS A 153 4.55 -2.38 4.52
N CYS A 154 4.20 -3.23 5.50
CA CYS A 154 4.97 -4.42 5.90
C CYS A 154 6.48 -4.17 6.03
N PHE A 155 6.86 -3.08 6.70
CA PHE A 155 8.23 -2.60 6.73
C PHE A 155 9.20 -3.64 7.33
N SER A 156 10.30 -3.86 6.61
CA SER A 156 11.31 -4.87 6.98
C SER A 156 12.75 -4.35 6.99
N GLY A 157 12.94 -3.04 6.78
CA GLY A 157 14.23 -2.35 6.78
C GLY A 157 14.86 -2.16 8.18
N SER A 158 15.90 -1.33 8.25
CA SER A 158 16.57 -1.02 9.51
C SER A 158 15.81 0.03 10.32
N VAL A 159 16.21 0.21 11.59
CA VAL A 159 15.62 1.23 12.47
C VAL A 159 15.91 2.63 11.94
N GLU A 160 17.12 2.83 11.43
CA GLU A 160 17.62 4.08 10.89
C GLU A 160 16.77 4.51 9.69
N THR A 161 16.53 3.59 8.74
CA THR A 161 15.64 3.86 7.61
C THR A 161 14.19 4.11 8.04
N ALA A 162 13.70 3.39 9.06
CA ALA A 162 12.35 3.62 9.54
C ALA A 162 12.19 5.02 10.18
N LEU A 163 13.19 5.50 10.92
CA LEU A 163 13.20 6.87 11.46
C LEU A 163 13.25 7.91 10.33
N GLU A 164 14.06 7.67 9.32
CA GLU A 164 14.13 8.53 8.12
C GLU A 164 12.78 8.60 7.38
N CYS A 165 12.09 7.47 7.19
CA CYS A 165 10.73 7.46 6.64
C CYS A 165 9.74 8.27 7.51
N VAL A 166 9.83 8.17 8.84
CA VAL A 166 8.97 8.95 9.76
C VAL A 166 9.24 10.45 9.64
N GLU A 167 10.50 10.86 9.56
CA GLU A 167 10.88 12.26 9.31
C GLU A 167 10.34 12.79 7.97
N MET A 168 10.15 11.90 7.00
CA MET A 168 9.54 12.20 5.70
C MET A 168 8.00 12.08 5.68
N ASN A 169 7.33 12.11 6.83
CA ASN A 169 5.86 12.03 6.94
C ASN A 169 5.27 10.66 6.53
N PHE A 170 6.00 9.57 6.75
CA PHE A 170 5.50 8.21 6.54
C PHE A 170 5.32 7.44 7.85
N TYR A 171 4.20 6.74 7.96
CA TYR A 171 3.96 5.75 9.00
C TYR A 171 4.65 4.43 8.66
N ILE A 172 5.09 3.72 9.69
CA ILE A 172 5.72 2.40 9.56
C ILE A 172 4.69 1.33 9.92
N SER A 173 4.24 0.56 8.93
CA SER A 173 3.36 -0.58 9.18
C SER A 173 4.17 -1.84 9.48
N LEU A 174 3.81 -2.53 10.56
CA LEU A 174 4.42 -3.79 10.97
C LEU A 174 3.41 -4.92 10.77
N GLY A 175 3.56 -5.67 9.68
CA GLY A 175 2.71 -6.82 9.40
C GLY A 175 3.12 -8.09 10.17
N GLY A 176 2.39 -9.18 9.91
CA GLY A 176 2.63 -10.52 10.48
C GLY A 176 4.09 -11.00 10.48
N PRO A 177 4.94 -10.70 9.47
CA PRO A 177 6.36 -11.10 9.46
C PRO A 177 7.22 -10.61 10.64
N VAL A 178 6.76 -9.66 11.45
CA VAL A 178 7.41 -9.25 12.71
C VAL A 178 7.38 -10.38 13.77
N THR A 179 6.37 -11.24 13.69
CA THR A 179 6.16 -12.36 14.63
C THR A 179 7.07 -13.55 14.36
N PHE A 180 7.63 -13.66 13.14
CA PHE A 180 8.47 -14.80 12.75
C PHE A 180 9.73 -14.93 13.62
N LYS A 181 10.14 -16.18 13.91
CA LYS A 181 11.27 -16.49 14.81
C LYS A 181 12.60 -15.82 14.39
N ASN A 182 12.79 -15.59 13.08
CA ASN A 182 14.01 -15.00 12.52
C ASN A 182 13.95 -13.47 12.38
N ALA A 183 12.87 -12.82 12.78
CA ALA A 183 12.62 -11.38 12.60
C ALA A 183 13.36 -10.46 13.60
N LYS A 184 14.60 -10.79 13.99
CA LYS A 184 15.34 -10.04 15.04
C LYS A 184 15.49 -8.55 14.74
N LYS A 185 15.68 -8.16 13.47
CA LYS A 185 15.75 -6.75 13.05
C LYS A 185 14.39 -6.04 13.18
N ARG A 186 13.30 -6.65 12.70
CA ARG A 186 11.93 -6.12 12.75
C ARG A 186 11.38 -5.96 14.18
N ARG A 187 11.76 -6.84 15.12
CA ARG A 187 11.36 -6.70 16.53
C ARG A 187 12.08 -5.56 17.25
N LYS A 188 13.29 -5.18 16.80
CA LYS A 188 14.04 -4.07 17.38
C LYS A 188 13.47 -2.71 16.96
N SER A 189 13.01 -2.58 15.71
CA SER A 189 12.31 -1.37 15.24
C SER A 189 11.03 -1.13 16.03
N GLN A 190 10.20 -2.16 16.22
CA GLN A 190 8.93 -2.06 16.97
C GLN A 190 9.05 -1.37 18.35
N ARG A 191 10.14 -1.60 19.09
CA ARG A 191 10.31 -1.04 20.45
C ARG A 191 10.70 0.44 20.49
N ARG A 192 10.99 1.05 19.34
CA ARG A 192 11.52 2.42 19.24
C ARG A 192 10.54 3.42 18.65
N PHE A 193 9.44 2.96 18.06
CA PHE A 193 8.37 3.82 17.59
C PHE A 193 7.32 3.97 18.71
N PRO A 194 6.86 5.20 19.00
CA PRO A 194 5.71 5.42 19.87
C PRO A 194 4.43 4.85 19.26
#